data_AF-A0AAP9QUD6-F1
#
_entry.id   AF-A0AAP9QUD6-F1
#
_cell.length_a   1.000
_cell.length_b   1.000
_cell.length_c   1.000
_cell.angle_alpha   90.00
_cell.angle_beta   90.00
_cell.angle_gamma   90.00
#
_symmetry.space_group_name_H-M   'P 1'
#
loop_
_entity.id
_entity.type
_entity.pdbx_description
1 polymer ?
#
loop_
_entity_poly.entity_id
_entity_poly.type
_entity_poly.pdbx_seq_one_letter_code
_entity_poly.pdbx_strand_id
1 'polypeptide(L)'
;MNNTHTEFERYYQQVRTRQKRDTFGWSLVLLALYFAAGHAAEFNLPTIWRSLPNFLDYMFETLPTLHPGVLLADSHTKGSLAYWGYRLPIQLPLIWETLQLALASTLVAVAVATILAFLAANNAWSPAPLRFAVRVLVAFLRTMPELAWAVIFVMAFGIGAIPGFLALMLHTVGSLTKLFYEAVESAQDKPVRGLAACGASALQKVRFALWPQVKPIFLSYGFMRLEINFRSSTILGLVGAGGIGQELMTNIKLDRYDQVSMTLLLIIIVVSLLDMLSGRLRQWVVEGKK
;
A
#
# COMPACT_ATOMS: atom_id res chain seq x y z
N MET A 1 -21.92 5.65 -58.87
CA MET A 1 -21.60 5.05 -57.55
C MET A 1 -20.15 4.56 -57.38
N ASN A 2 -19.24 4.70 -58.37
CA ASN A 2 -17.85 4.17 -58.26
C ASN A 2 -16.78 5.13 -57.67
N ASN A 3 -17.03 6.44 -57.57
CA ASN A 3 -15.99 7.39 -57.10
C ASN A 3 -15.78 7.37 -55.58
N THR A 4 -16.83 7.15 -54.80
CA THR A 4 -16.78 7.20 -53.33
C THR A 4 -15.98 6.05 -52.70
N HIS A 5 -16.04 4.85 -53.28
CA HIS A 5 -15.22 3.72 -52.83
C HIS A 5 -13.72 3.94 -53.07
N THR A 6 -13.36 4.58 -54.19
CA THR A 6 -11.95 4.79 -54.57
C THR A 6 -11.28 5.88 -53.71
N GLU A 7 -12.04 6.93 -53.32
CA GLU A 7 -11.55 7.96 -52.41
C GLU A 7 -11.39 7.44 -50.98
N PHE A 8 -12.32 6.59 -50.51
CA PHE A 8 -12.21 5.94 -49.21
C PHE A 8 -10.98 5.03 -49.11
N GLU A 9 -10.71 4.21 -50.13
CA GLU A 9 -9.52 3.36 -50.19
C GLU A 9 -8.22 4.17 -50.17
N ARG A 10 -8.14 5.28 -50.92
CA ARG A 10 -6.97 6.18 -50.90
C ARG A 10 -6.77 6.83 -49.54
N TYR A 11 -7.84 7.32 -48.92
CA TYR A 11 -7.79 7.89 -47.58
C TYR A 11 -7.35 6.85 -46.54
N TYR A 12 -7.90 5.64 -46.58
CA TYR A 12 -7.54 4.55 -45.67
C TYR A 12 -6.07 4.14 -45.82
N GLN A 13 -5.57 4.04 -47.06
CA GLN A 13 -4.16 3.75 -47.35
C GLN A 13 -3.22 4.88 -46.85
N GLN A 14 -3.63 6.15 -46.97
CA GLN A 14 -2.87 7.30 -46.46
C GLN A 14 -2.84 7.32 -44.92
N VAL A 15 -3.97 7.06 -44.25
CA VAL A 15 -4.04 6.99 -42.79
C VAL A 15 -3.21 5.82 -42.27
N ARG A 16 -3.29 4.63 -42.90
CA ARG A 16 -2.54 3.45 -42.49
C ARG A 16 -1.03 3.63 -42.65
N THR A 17 -0.58 4.27 -43.73
CA THR A 17 0.86 4.55 -43.94
C THR A 17 1.38 5.61 -42.97
N ARG A 18 0.58 6.65 -42.67
CA ARG A 18 0.91 7.64 -41.65
C ARG A 18 0.98 7.02 -40.25
N GLN A 19 -0.01 6.22 -39.86
CA GLN A 19 0.01 5.48 -38.59
C GLN A 19 1.21 4.55 -38.49
N LYS A 20 1.54 3.77 -39.53
CA LYS A 20 2.74 2.92 -39.53
C LYS A 20 4.02 3.73 -39.35
N ARG A 21 4.14 4.88 -40.03
CA ARG A 21 5.32 5.75 -39.92
C ARG A 21 5.43 6.40 -38.54
N ASP A 22 4.31 6.85 -38.00
CA ASP A 22 4.26 7.49 -36.68
C ASP A 22 4.52 6.45 -35.57
N THR A 23 3.92 5.25 -35.66
CA THR A 23 4.24 4.12 -34.76
C THR A 23 5.70 3.73 -34.84
N PHE A 24 6.26 3.60 -36.04
CA PHE A 24 7.68 3.30 -36.21
C PHE A 24 8.58 4.39 -35.62
N GLY A 25 8.24 5.66 -35.85
CA GLY A 25 8.94 6.80 -35.26
C GLY A 25 8.90 6.79 -33.73
N TRP A 26 7.72 6.60 -33.14
CA TRP A 26 7.57 6.50 -31.68
C TRP A 26 8.28 5.27 -31.10
N SER A 27 8.24 4.12 -31.77
CA SER A 27 8.99 2.93 -31.36
C SER A 27 10.50 3.20 -31.36
N LEU A 28 11.01 3.90 -32.37
CA LEU A 28 12.44 4.22 -32.49
C LEU A 28 12.89 5.24 -31.43
N VAL A 29 12.04 6.23 -31.12
CA VAL A 29 12.25 7.18 -30.01
C VAL A 29 12.25 6.46 -28.67
N LEU A 30 11.29 5.56 -28.42
CA LEU A 30 11.24 4.77 -27.19
C LEU A 30 12.45 3.85 -27.05
N LEU A 31 12.91 3.24 -28.15
CA LEU A 31 14.09 2.39 -28.16
C LEU A 31 15.35 3.22 -27.86
N ALA A 32 15.48 4.40 -28.46
CA ALA A 32 16.58 5.32 -28.19
C ALA A 32 16.57 5.80 -26.74
N LEU A 33 15.40 6.15 -26.19
CA LEU A 33 15.24 6.51 -24.79
C LEU A 33 15.58 5.35 -23.86
N TYR A 34 15.18 4.13 -24.20
CA TYR A 34 15.52 2.92 -23.44
C TYR A 34 17.03 2.71 -23.38
N PHE A 35 17.73 2.80 -24.51
CA PHE A 35 19.18 2.65 -24.55
C PHE A 35 19.91 3.82 -23.87
N ALA A 36 19.45 5.06 -24.05
CA ALA A 36 20.01 6.23 -23.37
C ALA A 36 19.82 6.16 -21.85
N ALA A 37 18.63 5.74 -21.39
CA ALA A 37 18.35 5.51 -19.98
C ALA A 37 19.17 4.35 -19.42
N GLY A 38 19.32 3.25 -20.16
CA GLY A 38 20.15 2.11 -19.77
C GLY A 38 21.63 2.49 -19.62
N HIS A 39 22.14 3.34 -20.51
CA HIS A 39 23.50 3.87 -20.42
C HIS A 39 23.67 4.83 -19.24
N ALA A 40 22.70 5.72 -19.01
CA ALA A 40 22.73 6.69 -17.91
C ALA A 40 22.53 6.05 -16.52
N ALA A 41 21.78 4.94 -16.44
CA ALA A 41 21.45 4.25 -15.20
C ALA A 41 22.49 3.21 -14.76
N GLU A 42 23.68 3.17 -15.38
CA GLU A 42 24.72 2.15 -15.13
C GLU A 42 24.20 0.70 -15.21
N PHE A 43 23.15 0.46 -16.00
CA PHE A 43 22.48 -0.84 -16.05
C PHE A 43 23.33 -1.86 -16.81
N ASN A 44 24.06 -2.70 -16.08
CA ASN A 44 25.01 -3.66 -16.63
C ASN A 44 24.41 -5.08 -16.68
N LEU A 45 23.85 -5.49 -17.83
CA LEU A 45 23.32 -6.85 -18.06
C LEU A 45 24.34 -7.95 -17.68
N PRO A 46 25.62 -7.85 -18.07
CA PRO A 46 26.64 -8.79 -17.63
C PRO A 46 26.78 -8.94 -16.11
N THR A 47 26.57 -7.88 -15.33
CA THR A 47 26.58 -7.96 -13.86
C THR A 47 25.37 -8.74 -13.35
N ILE A 48 24.18 -8.52 -13.92
CA ILE A 48 22.97 -9.27 -13.56
C ILE A 48 23.17 -10.77 -13.81
N TRP A 49 23.69 -11.14 -14.99
CA TRP A 49 23.93 -12.53 -15.34
C TRP A 49 24.96 -13.20 -14.41
N ARG A 50 26.02 -12.46 -14.03
CA ARG A 50 27.06 -12.95 -13.11
C ARG A 50 26.60 -13.03 -11.65
N SER A 51 25.71 -12.14 -11.22
CA SER A 51 25.18 -12.12 -9.85
C SER A 51 23.96 -13.02 -9.66
N LEU A 52 23.36 -13.51 -10.75
CA LEU A 52 22.18 -14.38 -10.70
C LEU A 52 22.42 -15.67 -9.87
N PRO A 53 23.56 -16.38 -10.00
CA PRO A 53 23.87 -17.51 -9.12
C PRO A 53 23.90 -17.11 -7.64
N ASN A 54 24.60 -16.03 -7.28
CA ASN A 54 24.69 -15.56 -5.88
C ASN A 54 23.31 -15.25 -5.28
N PHE A 55 22.39 -14.72 -6.07
CA PHE A 55 21.01 -14.48 -5.64
C PHE A 55 20.28 -15.80 -5.37
N LEU A 56 20.45 -16.80 -6.24
CA LEU A 56 19.85 -18.13 -6.05
C LEU A 56 20.47 -18.84 -4.83
N ASP A 57 21.77 -18.73 -4.62
CA ASP A 57 22.46 -19.28 -3.45
C ASP A 57 21.85 -18.70 -2.16
N TYR A 58 21.69 -17.38 -2.09
CA TYR A 58 21.03 -16.71 -0.96
C TYR A 58 19.58 -17.21 -0.74
N MET A 59 18.82 -17.41 -1.81
CA MET A 59 17.46 -17.96 -1.71
C MET A 59 17.47 -19.38 -1.15
N PHE A 60 18.37 -20.25 -1.62
CA PHE A 60 18.46 -21.63 -1.16
C PHE A 60 19.00 -21.74 0.27
N GLU A 61 19.94 -20.88 0.67
CA GLU A 61 20.43 -20.78 2.04
C GLU A 61 19.35 -20.30 3.01
N THR A 62 18.43 -19.45 2.54
CA THR A 62 17.31 -18.99 3.36
C THR A 62 16.31 -20.12 3.64
N LEU A 63 16.15 -21.09 2.74
CA LEU A 63 15.19 -22.18 2.93
C LEU A 63 15.56 -23.06 4.14
N PRO A 64 14.56 -23.48 4.96
CA PRO A 64 14.85 -24.29 6.13
C PRO A 64 15.33 -25.69 5.73
N THR A 65 16.45 -26.13 6.31
CA THR A 65 16.99 -27.48 6.08
C THR A 65 16.29 -28.51 6.97
N LEU A 66 15.03 -28.83 6.66
CA LEU A 66 14.23 -29.81 7.42
C LEU A 66 14.59 -31.24 7.04
N HIS A 67 14.89 -32.07 8.05
CA HIS A 67 15.31 -33.46 7.84
C HIS A 67 14.20 -34.42 8.29
N PRO A 68 13.61 -35.23 7.39
CA PRO A 68 12.44 -36.07 7.71
C PRO A 68 12.61 -36.97 8.94
N GLY A 69 13.81 -37.50 9.17
CA GLY A 69 14.11 -38.39 10.31
C GLY A 69 14.18 -37.71 11.67
N VAL A 70 14.30 -36.38 11.73
CA VAL A 70 14.43 -35.59 12.97
C VAL A 70 13.46 -34.42 13.05
N LEU A 71 12.39 -34.42 12.23
CA LEU A 71 11.40 -33.35 12.17
C LEU A 71 10.79 -33.00 13.54
N LEU A 72 10.49 -34.04 14.34
CA LEU A 72 9.88 -33.92 15.66
C LEU A 72 10.90 -33.96 16.82
N ALA A 73 12.19 -33.84 16.51
CA ALA A 73 13.22 -33.74 17.55
C ALA A 73 13.20 -32.37 18.23
N ASP A 74 13.91 -32.25 19.35
CA ASP A 74 13.92 -31.05 20.19
C ASP A 74 14.54 -29.83 19.51
N SER A 75 14.38 -28.66 20.15
CA SER A 75 14.85 -27.35 19.68
C SER A 75 16.37 -27.21 19.55
N HIS A 76 17.13 -28.21 20.00
CA HIS A 76 18.59 -28.26 19.87
C HIS A 76 19.05 -29.07 18.65
N THR A 77 18.15 -29.80 17.98
CA THR A 77 18.50 -30.68 16.86
C THR A 77 18.38 -29.92 15.55
N LYS A 78 19.51 -29.62 14.90
CA LYS A 78 19.51 -28.99 13.57
C LYS A 78 18.66 -29.79 12.59
N GLY A 79 17.76 -29.10 11.90
CA GLY A 79 16.81 -29.69 10.95
C GLY A 79 15.52 -30.23 11.53
N SER A 80 15.28 -30.08 12.84
CA SER A 80 13.96 -30.25 13.44
C SER A 80 13.09 -29.00 13.27
N LEU A 81 11.76 -29.16 13.32
CA LEU A 81 10.84 -28.02 13.31
C LEU A 81 11.00 -27.14 14.55
N ALA A 82 11.29 -27.75 15.70
CA ALA A 82 11.51 -27.04 16.95
C ALA A 82 12.79 -26.19 16.90
N TYR A 83 13.84 -26.65 16.21
CA TYR A 83 15.05 -25.87 15.97
C TYR A 83 14.77 -24.72 15.03
N TRP A 84 14.03 -24.93 13.94
CA TRP A 84 13.69 -23.84 13.02
C TRP A 84 12.87 -22.73 13.70
N GLY A 85 11.89 -23.13 14.53
CA GLY A 85 11.01 -22.22 15.27
C GLY A 85 11.51 -21.79 16.65
N TYR A 86 12.78 -21.99 17.02
CA TYR A 86 13.21 -21.78 18.42
C TYR A 86 13.05 -20.35 18.93
N ARG A 87 13.03 -19.34 18.05
CA ARG A 87 12.81 -17.92 18.40
C ARG A 87 11.35 -17.47 18.25
N LEU A 88 10.41 -18.38 18.00
CA LEU A 88 8.98 -18.07 18.00
C LEU A 88 8.51 -17.28 19.24
N PRO A 89 8.99 -17.57 20.47
CA PRO A 89 8.61 -16.80 21.66
C PRO A 89 9.00 -15.32 21.59
N ILE A 90 9.99 -14.96 20.76
CA ILE A 90 10.41 -13.58 20.52
C ILE A 90 9.70 -13.00 19.28
N GLN A 91 9.57 -13.78 18.21
CA GLN A 91 8.99 -13.34 16.94
C GLN A 91 7.47 -13.08 17.04
N LEU A 92 6.72 -13.91 17.77
CA LEU A 92 5.27 -13.76 17.90
C LEU A 92 4.86 -12.45 18.60
N PRO A 93 5.47 -12.05 19.75
CA PRO A 93 5.24 -10.73 20.33
C PRO A 93 5.59 -9.58 19.38
N LEU A 94 6.67 -9.68 18.62
CA LEU A 94 7.08 -8.62 17.68
C LEU A 94 6.13 -8.47 16.49
N ILE A 95 5.56 -9.58 16.02
CA ILE A 95 4.47 -9.54 15.03
C ILE A 95 3.24 -8.88 15.61
N TRP A 96 2.91 -9.20 16.85
CA TRP A 96 1.79 -8.56 17.53
C TRP A 96 2.01 -7.05 17.70
N GLU A 97 3.21 -6.62 18.08
CA GLU A 97 3.60 -5.20 18.12
C GLU A 97 3.45 -4.54 16.74
N THR A 98 3.90 -5.22 15.68
CA THR A 98 3.77 -4.76 14.28
C THR A 98 2.31 -4.60 13.87
N LEU A 99 1.45 -5.54 14.27
CA LEU A 99 0.01 -5.48 14.03
C LEU A 99 -0.64 -4.34 14.82
N GLN A 100 -0.29 -4.17 16.10
CA GLN A 100 -0.79 -3.07 16.93
C GLN A 100 -0.39 -1.71 16.34
N LEU A 101 0.83 -1.59 15.84
CA LEU A 101 1.34 -0.40 15.18
C LEU A 101 0.51 -0.04 13.93
N ALA A 102 0.26 -1.03 13.07
CA ALA A 102 -0.56 -0.87 11.87
C ALA A 102 -2.02 -0.54 12.22
N LEU A 103 -2.60 -1.21 13.22
CA LEU A 103 -3.96 -0.94 13.70
C LEU A 103 -4.10 0.48 14.26
N ALA A 104 -3.22 0.87 15.19
CA ALA A 104 -3.27 2.15 15.86
C ALA A 104 -3.12 3.31 14.86
N SER A 105 -2.11 3.24 13.98
CA SER A 105 -1.89 4.26 12.95
C SER A 105 -3.08 4.39 12.00
N THR A 106 -3.65 3.25 11.58
CA THR A 106 -4.83 3.24 10.69
C THR A 106 -6.07 3.81 11.37
N LEU A 107 -6.35 3.44 12.62
CA LEU A 107 -7.53 3.92 13.34
C LEU A 107 -7.50 5.44 13.55
N VAL A 108 -6.35 5.97 14.00
CA VAL A 108 -6.16 7.41 14.15
C VAL A 108 -6.26 8.10 12.79
N ALA A 109 -5.65 7.53 11.76
CA ALA A 109 -5.71 8.08 10.41
C ALA A 109 -7.12 8.10 9.84
N VAL A 110 -7.93 7.04 10.03
CA VAL A 110 -9.33 6.98 9.59
C VAL A 110 -10.16 8.06 10.30
N ALA A 111 -9.98 8.24 11.61
CA ALA A 111 -10.71 9.25 12.37
C ALA A 111 -10.39 10.67 11.88
N VAL A 112 -9.10 11.00 11.77
CA VAL A 112 -8.63 12.31 11.29
C VAL A 112 -9.03 12.52 9.84
N ALA A 113 -8.83 11.53 8.96
CA ALA A 113 -9.17 11.61 7.54
C ALA A 113 -10.67 11.78 7.32
N THR A 114 -11.51 11.17 8.15
CA THR A 114 -12.97 11.35 8.07
C THR A 114 -13.33 12.82 8.28
N ILE A 115 -12.78 13.46 9.31
CA ILE A 115 -13.01 14.88 9.59
C ILE A 115 -12.49 15.75 8.44
N LEU A 116 -11.22 15.53 8.04
CA LEU A 116 -10.61 16.31 6.96
C LEU A 116 -11.31 16.12 5.61
N ALA A 117 -11.91 14.95 5.35
CA ALA A 117 -12.61 14.68 4.11
C ALA A 117 -13.87 15.54 3.95
N PHE A 118 -14.67 15.70 5.00
CA PHE A 118 -15.80 16.62 4.99
C PHE A 118 -15.36 18.09 4.91
N LEU A 119 -14.16 18.43 5.39
CA LEU A 119 -13.58 19.76 5.19
C LEU A 119 -13.08 19.99 3.74
N ALA A 120 -12.60 18.93 3.09
CA ALA A 120 -11.98 18.97 1.77
C ALA A 120 -12.96 18.78 0.60
N ALA A 121 -14.16 18.22 0.83
CA ALA A 121 -15.11 17.92 -0.24
C ALA A 121 -15.79 19.19 -0.80
N ASN A 122 -16.01 19.24 -2.11
CA ASN A 122 -16.64 20.37 -2.81
C ASN A 122 -18.13 20.54 -2.49
N ASN A 123 -18.83 19.42 -2.30
CA ASN A 123 -20.25 19.38 -1.95
C ASN A 123 -20.51 19.46 -0.43
N ALA A 124 -19.46 19.60 0.37
CA ALA A 124 -19.56 19.88 1.80
C ALA A 124 -19.55 21.39 2.09
N TRP A 125 -20.04 21.80 3.26
CA TRP A 125 -20.29 23.22 3.62
C TRP A 125 -19.03 24.06 3.90
N SER A 126 -17.84 23.56 3.58
CA SER A 126 -16.58 24.18 3.97
C SER A 126 -16.21 25.33 3.03
N PRO A 127 -15.73 26.48 3.56
CA PRO A 127 -15.29 27.60 2.74
C PRO A 127 -14.16 27.22 1.77
N ALA A 128 -14.14 27.82 0.58
CA ALA A 128 -13.14 27.53 -0.44
C ALA A 128 -11.67 27.65 0.03
N PRO A 129 -11.28 28.65 0.84
CA PRO A 129 -9.90 28.75 1.35
C PRO A 129 -9.53 27.59 2.27
N LEU A 130 -10.43 27.20 3.19
CA LEU A 130 -10.20 26.08 4.11
C LEU A 130 -10.06 24.77 3.34
N ARG A 131 -10.94 24.54 2.36
CA ARG A 131 -10.88 23.38 1.48
C ARG A 131 -9.56 23.30 0.72
N PHE A 132 -9.09 24.42 0.17
CA PHE A 132 -7.81 24.49 -0.51
C PHE A 132 -6.65 24.17 0.43
N ALA A 133 -6.61 24.78 1.62
CA ALA A 133 -5.57 24.54 2.62
C ALA A 133 -5.50 23.06 3.04
N VAL A 134 -6.65 22.42 3.33
CA VAL A 134 -6.70 20.99 3.66
C VAL A 134 -6.18 20.13 2.51
N ARG A 135 -6.58 20.42 1.26
CA ARG A 135 -6.11 19.67 0.08
C ARG A 135 -4.60 19.79 -0.12
N VAL A 136 -4.02 20.97 0.09
CA VAL A 136 -2.57 21.19 0.01
C VAL A 136 -1.84 20.42 1.10
N LEU A 137 -2.28 20.49 2.35
CA LEU A 137 -1.72 19.72 3.46
C LEU A 137 -1.76 18.21 3.16
N VAL A 138 -2.90 17.73 2.69
CA VAL A 138 -3.14 16.33 2.34
C VAL A 138 -2.29 15.87 1.15
N ALA A 139 -2.01 16.75 0.19
CA ALA A 139 -1.08 16.50 -0.90
C ALA A 139 0.38 16.44 -0.40
N PHE A 140 0.76 17.29 0.55
CA PHE A 140 2.09 17.25 1.16
C PHE A 140 2.32 15.94 1.92
N LEU A 141 1.39 15.56 2.82
CA LEU A 141 1.51 14.37 3.66
C LEU A 141 1.74 13.08 2.86
N ARG A 142 1.09 12.94 1.70
CA ARG A 142 1.22 11.74 0.85
C ARG A 142 2.43 11.74 -0.08
N THR A 143 2.99 12.91 -0.38
CA THR A 143 4.09 13.03 -1.34
C THR A 143 5.37 12.45 -0.75
N MET A 144 5.52 12.57 0.56
CA MET A 144 6.62 11.96 1.29
C MET A 144 6.41 10.44 1.45
N PRO A 145 7.40 9.62 1.04
CA PRO A 145 7.38 8.18 1.29
C PRO A 145 7.38 7.87 2.80
N GLU A 146 6.72 6.77 3.18
CA GLU A 146 6.63 6.32 4.58
C GLU A 146 8.02 6.09 5.20
N LEU A 147 8.97 5.56 4.41
CA LEU A 147 10.36 5.38 4.84
C LEU A 147 11.06 6.70 5.16
N ALA A 148 10.81 7.76 4.38
CA ALA A 148 11.41 9.06 4.62
C ALA A 148 10.89 9.66 5.94
N TRP A 149 9.57 9.55 6.18
CA TRP A 149 8.99 9.91 7.48
C TRP A 149 9.59 9.11 8.63
N ALA A 150 9.75 7.80 8.46
CA ALA A 150 10.30 6.94 9.49
C ALA A 150 11.71 7.36 9.89
N VAL A 151 12.60 7.63 8.93
CA VAL A 151 13.97 8.09 9.20
C VAL A 151 13.97 9.42 9.96
N ILE A 152 13.16 10.40 9.54
CA ILE A 152 13.03 11.68 10.23
C ILE A 152 12.59 11.49 11.69
N PHE A 153 11.57 10.65 11.92
CA PHE A 153 11.07 10.43 13.28
C PHE A 153 11.99 9.56 14.13
N VAL A 154 12.73 8.61 13.56
CA VAL A 154 13.77 7.86 14.29
C VAL A 154 14.87 8.81 14.74
N MET A 155 15.28 9.79 13.90
CA MET A 155 16.24 10.81 14.31
C MET A 155 15.69 11.73 15.42
N ALA A 156 14.40 12.02 15.41
CA ALA A 156 13.77 12.91 16.39
C ALA A 156 13.44 12.24 17.74
N PHE A 157 12.94 11.00 17.71
CA PHE A 157 12.40 10.28 18.88
C PHE A 157 13.23 9.06 19.30
N GLY A 158 14.26 8.70 18.53
CA GLY A 158 15.03 7.48 18.71
C GLY A 158 14.38 6.25 18.06
N ILE A 159 15.07 5.12 18.18
CA ILE A 159 14.59 3.81 17.68
C ILE A 159 13.39 3.35 18.51
N GLY A 160 12.33 2.88 17.85
CA GLY A 160 11.16 2.31 18.50
C GLY A 160 9.87 2.43 17.70
N ALA A 161 8.76 2.00 18.31
CA ALA A 161 7.44 1.97 17.65
C ALA A 161 6.86 3.35 17.33
N ILE A 162 7.16 4.39 18.13
CA ILE A 162 6.61 5.74 17.96
C ILE A 162 6.97 6.35 16.58
N PRO A 163 8.24 6.31 16.11
CA PRO A 163 8.58 6.72 14.76
C PRO A 163 7.76 6.03 13.66
N GLY A 164 7.60 4.71 13.76
CA GLY A 164 6.80 3.92 12.82
C GLY A 164 5.34 4.34 12.84
N PHE A 165 4.79 4.57 14.03
CA PHE A 165 3.40 5.00 14.21
C PHE A 165 3.15 6.33 13.52
N LEU A 166 4.00 7.33 13.78
CA LEU A 166 3.86 8.67 13.22
C LEU A 166 4.04 8.65 11.69
N ALA A 167 5.02 7.89 11.19
CA ALA A 167 5.27 7.77 9.76
C ALA A 167 4.06 7.19 9.02
N LEU A 168 3.55 6.05 9.49
CA LEU A 168 2.38 5.39 8.89
C LEU A 168 1.12 6.26 9.05
N MET A 169 0.90 6.84 10.23
CA MET A 169 -0.27 7.67 10.52
C MET A 169 -0.33 8.87 9.57
N LEU A 170 0.75 9.65 9.44
CA LEU A 170 0.76 10.85 8.61
C LEU A 170 0.54 10.56 7.12
N HIS A 171 1.25 9.55 6.60
CA HIS A 171 1.07 9.13 5.21
C HIS A 171 -0.35 8.60 4.96
N THR A 172 -0.90 7.81 5.91
CA THR A 172 -2.26 7.26 5.84
C THR A 172 -3.32 8.35 5.94
N VAL A 173 -3.16 9.36 6.79
CA VAL A 173 -4.06 10.53 6.88
C VAL A 173 -4.15 11.22 5.52
N GLY A 174 -3.00 11.54 4.91
CA GLY A 174 -2.96 12.18 3.59
C GLY A 174 -3.64 11.32 2.51
N SER A 175 -3.36 10.02 2.51
CA SER A 175 -3.94 9.09 1.56
C SER A 175 -5.45 8.91 1.73
N LEU A 176 -5.93 8.56 2.93
CA LEU A 176 -7.34 8.32 3.20
C LEU A 176 -8.17 9.58 3.00
N THR A 177 -7.66 10.76 3.40
CA THR A 177 -8.39 12.00 3.20
C THR A 177 -8.73 12.21 1.73
N LYS A 178 -7.81 11.87 0.79
CA LYS A 178 -8.10 11.90 -0.66
C LYS A 178 -9.36 11.13 -0.99
N LEU A 179 -9.30 9.85 -0.64
CA LEU A 179 -10.20 8.82 -1.11
C LEU A 179 -11.56 9.07 -0.50
N PHE A 180 -11.56 9.51 0.75
CA PHE A 180 -12.76 9.88 1.49
C PHE A 180 -13.42 11.12 0.91
N TYR A 181 -12.68 12.20 0.63
CA TYR A 181 -13.34 13.40 0.08
C TYR A 181 -13.82 13.17 -1.36
N GLU A 182 -13.11 12.37 -2.18
CA GLU A 182 -13.57 11.99 -3.52
C GLU A 182 -14.83 11.13 -3.46
N ALA A 183 -14.90 10.20 -2.49
CA ALA A 183 -16.11 9.42 -2.24
C ALA A 183 -17.28 10.32 -1.79
N VAL A 184 -17.01 11.33 -0.96
CA VAL A 184 -18.01 12.33 -0.57
C VAL A 184 -18.49 13.13 -1.76
N GLU A 185 -17.58 13.60 -2.63
CA GLU A 185 -17.93 14.34 -3.85
C GLU A 185 -18.71 13.51 -4.88
N SER A 186 -18.47 12.21 -4.90
CA SER A 186 -19.13 11.27 -5.83
C SER A 186 -20.50 10.79 -5.35
N ALA A 187 -20.89 11.12 -4.10
CA ALA A 187 -22.17 10.72 -3.54
C ALA A 187 -23.35 11.39 -4.27
N GLN A 188 -24.49 10.68 -4.34
CA GLN A 188 -25.67 11.21 -5.01
C GLN A 188 -26.29 12.36 -4.22
N ASP A 189 -26.56 13.47 -4.91
CA ASP A 189 -27.16 14.65 -4.30
C ASP A 189 -28.70 14.56 -4.14
N LYS A 190 -29.35 13.56 -4.77
CA LYS A 190 -30.82 13.40 -4.71
C LYS A 190 -31.34 13.27 -3.27
N PRO A 191 -30.80 12.38 -2.39
CA PRO A 191 -31.27 12.27 -1.01
C PRO A 191 -30.99 13.55 -0.19
N VAL A 192 -29.89 14.24 -0.48
CA VAL A 192 -29.50 15.48 0.18
C VAL A 192 -30.50 16.60 -0.12
N ARG A 193 -30.90 16.75 -1.39
CA ARG A 193 -31.94 17.72 -1.79
C ARG A 193 -33.33 17.36 -1.26
N GLY A 194 -33.66 16.07 -1.21
CA GLY A 194 -34.92 15.60 -0.63
C GLY A 194 -35.05 15.99 0.85
N LEU A 195 -34.00 15.75 1.65
CA LEU A 195 -33.96 16.20 3.05
C LEU A 195 -33.99 17.74 3.18
N ALA A 196 -33.30 18.45 2.29
CA ALA A 196 -33.32 19.92 2.28
C ALA A 196 -34.74 20.48 2.06
N ALA A 197 -35.53 19.86 1.17
CA ALA A 197 -36.92 20.26 0.93
C ALA A 197 -37.83 20.06 2.14
N CYS A 198 -37.50 19.13 3.04
CA CYS A 198 -38.19 18.92 4.32
C CYS A 198 -37.70 19.87 5.45
N GLY A 199 -36.87 20.88 5.14
CA GLY A 199 -36.34 21.81 6.13
C GLY A 199 -35.18 21.27 6.97
N ALA A 200 -34.52 20.18 6.53
CA ALA A 200 -33.44 19.58 7.31
C ALA A 200 -32.21 20.51 7.41
N SER A 201 -31.63 20.58 8.60
CA SER A 201 -30.40 21.33 8.87
C SER A 201 -29.20 20.71 8.12
N ALA A 202 -28.10 21.44 8.04
CA ALA A 202 -26.84 20.93 7.47
C ALA A 202 -26.48 19.58 8.09
N LEU A 203 -26.31 19.51 9.41
CA LEU A 203 -25.91 18.29 10.10
C LEU A 203 -26.84 17.09 9.82
N GLN A 204 -28.16 17.33 9.72
CA GLN A 204 -29.13 16.30 9.36
C GLN A 204 -28.91 15.78 7.94
N LYS A 205 -28.61 16.65 6.98
CA LYS A 205 -28.27 16.24 5.60
C LYS A 205 -27.00 15.38 5.56
N VAL A 206 -25.93 15.72 6.28
CA VAL A 206 -24.75 14.83 6.33
C VAL A 206 -25.09 13.51 7.00
N ARG A 207 -25.73 13.53 8.16
CA ARG A 207 -25.98 12.31 8.94
C ARG A 207 -26.92 11.33 8.23
N PHE A 208 -27.97 11.83 7.59
CA PHE A 208 -29.06 11.00 7.06
C PHE A 208 -29.06 10.83 5.54
N ALA A 209 -28.44 11.72 4.76
CA ALA A 209 -28.32 11.55 3.30
C ALA A 209 -26.91 11.15 2.87
N LEU A 210 -25.88 11.84 3.34
CA LEU A 210 -24.52 11.68 2.79
C LEU A 210 -23.74 10.55 3.45
N TRP A 211 -23.71 10.50 4.79
CA TRP A 211 -22.98 9.52 5.58
C TRP A 211 -23.35 8.06 5.26
N PRO A 212 -24.63 7.68 5.10
CA PRO A 212 -24.99 6.31 4.75
C PRO A 212 -24.43 5.87 3.40
N GLN A 213 -24.27 6.78 2.44
CA GLN A 213 -23.73 6.49 1.11
C GLN A 213 -22.21 6.27 1.16
N VAL A 214 -21.48 7.05 1.97
CA VAL A 214 -20.01 7.04 1.98
C VAL A 214 -19.40 6.11 3.02
N LYS A 215 -20.12 5.81 4.12
CA LYS A 215 -19.63 4.96 5.22
C LYS A 215 -19.09 3.60 4.72
N PRO A 216 -19.76 2.87 3.80
CA PRO A 216 -19.23 1.60 3.30
C PRO A 216 -17.88 1.74 2.60
N ILE A 217 -17.72 2.81 1.81
CA ILE A 217 -16.50 3.12 1.08
C ILE A 217 -15.38 3.49 2.07
N PHE A 218 -15.68 4.28 3.09
CA PHE A 218 -14.71 4.67 4.12
C PHE A 218 -14.15 3.46 4.86
N LEU A 219 -15.04 2.55 5.27
CA LEU A 219 -14.66 1.30 5.92
C LEU A 219 -13.82 0.41 5.00
N SER A 220 -14.22 0.25 3.75
CA SER A 220 -13.47 -0.52 2.75
C SER A 220 -12.02 -0.02 2.60
N TYR A 221 -11.84 1.29 2.43
CA TYR A 221 -10.51 1.88 2.34
C TYR A 221 -9.74 1.82 3.67
N GLY A 222 -10.42 1.90 4.81
CA GLY A 222 -9.81 1.70 6.13
C GLY A 222 -9.21 0.30 6.27
N PHE A 223 -9.95 -0.76 5.92
CA PHE A 223 -9.44 -2.13 5.95
C PHE A 223 -8.30 -2.35 4.96
N MET A 224 -8.43 -1.83 3.73
CA MET A 224 -7.35 -1.88 2.75
C MET A 224 -6.08 -1.19 3.27
N ARG A 225 -6.21 -0.04 3.95
CA ARG A 225 -5.06 0.67 4.53
C ARG A 225 -4.45 -0.05 5.72
N LEU A 226 -5.23 -0.79 6.50
CA LEU A 226 -4.70 -1.62 7.58
C LEU A 226 -3.71 -2.67 7.05
N GLU A 227 -4.08 -3.39 6.00
CA GLU A 227 -3.20 -4.38 5.36
C GLU A 227 -1.93 -3.73 4.80
N ILE A 228 -2.07 -2.61 4.10
CA ILE A 228 -0.94 -1.85 3.56
C ILE A 228 -0.02 -1.39 4.69
N ASN A 229 -0.56 -0.81 5.77
CA ASN A 229 0.21 -0.32 6.90
C ASN A 229 0.94 -1.44 7.63
N PHE A 230 0.34 -2.64 7.73
CA PHE A 230 1.03 -3.81 8.25
C PHE A 230 2.24 -4.18 7.38
N ARG A 231 2.04 -4.29 6.05
CA ARG A 231 3.15 -4.57 5.13
C ARG A 231 4.24 -3.52 5.22
N SER A 232 3.88 -2.24 5.16
CA SER A 232 4.82 -1.12 5.28
C SER A 232 5.58 -1.15 6.61
N SER A 233 4.90 -1.43 7.73
CA SER A 233 5.54 -1.47 9.05
C SER A 233 6.69 -2.49 9.14
N THR A 234 6.61 -3.61 8.41
CA THR A 234 7.71 -4.59 8.34
C THR A 234 8.96 -4.01 7.68
N ILE A 235 8.78 -3.12 6.69
CA ILE A 235 9.88 -2.43 6.00
C ILE A 235 10.41 -1.28 6.89
N LEU A 236 9.52 -0.54 7.57
CA LEU A 236 9.92 0.52 8.48
C LEU A 236 10.73 -0.01 9.68
N GLY A 237 10.47 -1.24 10.13
CA GLY A 237 11.28 -1.88 11.18
C GLY A 237 12.75 -2.02 10.80
N LEU A 238 13.08 -2.12 9.50
CA LEU A 238 14.45 -2.20 9.00
C LEU A 238 15.26 -0.91 9.28
N VAL A 239 14.58 0.24 9.36
CA VAL A 239 15.20 1.55 9.60
C VAL A 239 15.12 1.99 11.07
N GLY A 240 14.71 1.10 11.97
CA GLY A 240 14.66 1.37 13.42
C GLY A 240 13.27 1.73 13.96
N ALA A 241 12.20 1.46 13.21
CA ALA A 241 10.82 1.65 13.70
C ALA A 241 10.30 0.51 14.60
N GLY A 242 11.16 -0.43 15.01
CA GLY A 242 10.78 -1.56 15.88
C GLY A 242 10.06 -2.71 15.17
N GLY A 243 9.41 -3.56 15.98
CA GLY A 243 8.62 -4.70 15.51
C GLY A 243 9.40 -5.80 14.78
N ILE A 244 8.67 -6.60 13.99
CA ILE A 244 9.21 -7.79 13.33
C ILE A 244 10.24 -7.45 12.24
N GLY A 245 10.15 -6.26 11.64
CA GLY A 245 11.12 -5.78 10.67
C GLY A 245 12.52 -5.62 11.27
N GLN A 246 12.61 -5.09 12.49
CA GLN A 246 13.91 -4.93 13.16
C GLN A 246 14.55 -6.28 13.48
N GLU A 247 13.75 -7.26 13.90
CA GLU A 247 14.21 -8.63 14.15
C GLU A 247 14.63 -9.32 12.85
N LEU A 248 13.90 -9.12 11.74
CA LEU A 248 14.31 -9.60 10.42
C LEU A 248 15.67 -9.04 10.01
N MET A 249 15.86 -7.71 10.10
CA MET A 249 17.13 -7.05 9.81
C MET A 249 18.26 -7.56 10.72
N THR A 250 17.96 -7.82 11.99
CA THR A 250 18.94 -8.37 12.94
C THR A 250 19.37 -9.78 12.55
N ASN A 251 18.44 -10.65 12.15
CA ASN A 251 18.77 -12.00 11.70
C ASN A 251 19.56 -12.01 10.39
N ILE A 252 19.24 -11.10 9.46
CA ILE A 252 20.02 -10.92 8.22
C ILE A 252 21.46 -10.50 8.56
N LYS A 253 21.64 -9.52 9.45
CA LYS A 253 22.98 -9.04 9.85
C LYS A 253 23.83 -10.07 10.62
N LEU A 254 23.18 -11.07 11.22
CA LEU A 254 23.83 -12.14 11.98
C LEU A 254 23.95 -13.44 11.16
N ASP A 255 23.65 -13.42 9.86
CA ASP A 255 23.64 -14.59 8.97
C ASP A 255 22.81 -15.76 9.51
N ARG A 256 21.72 -15.46 10.25
CA ARG A 256 20.81 -16.45 10.83
C ARG A 256 19.70 -16.80 9.85
N TYR A 257 20.06 -17.43 8.73
CA TYR A 257 19.14 -17.72 7.63
C TYR A 257 17.93 -18.56 8.02
N ASP A 258 18.09 -19.52 8.94
CA ASP A 258 16.96 -20.29 9.52
C ASP A 258 15.90 -19.36 10.14
N GLN A 259 16.34 -18.30 10.82
CA GLN A 259 15.44 -17.36 11.49
C GLN A 259 14.89 -16.31 10.53
N VAL A 260 15.62 -16.00 9.46
CA VAL A 260 15.13 -15.18 8.34
C VAL A 260 13.94 -15.87 7.68
N SER A 261 14.06 -17.14 7.28
CA SER A 261 12.92 -17.85 6.67
C SER A 261 11.74 -18.03 7.60
N MET A 262 11.98 -18.31 8.88
CA MET A 262 10.89 -18.40 9.85
C MET A 262 10.14 -17.07 9.98
N THR A 263 10.88 -15.96 10.08
CA THR A 263 10.29 -14.61 10.14
C THR A 263 9.51 -14.27 8.88
N LEU A 264 10.07 -14.58 7.70
CA LEU A 264 9.39 -14.35 6.41
C LEU A 264 8.12 -15.18 6.29
N LEU A 265 8.14 -16.46 6.67
CA LEU A 265 6.95 -17.30 6.67
C LEU A 265 5.85 -16.70 7.57
N LEU A 266 6.21 -16.27 8.78
CA LEU A 266 5.25 -15.65 9.68
C LEU A 266 4.64 -14.36 9.10
N ILE A 267 5.46 -13.50 8.48
CA ILE A 267 4.97 -12.29 7.79
C ILE A 267 3.98 -12.68 6.68
N ILE A 268 4.31 -13.68 5.85
CA ILE A 268 3.45 -14.16 4.77
C ILE A 268 2.11 -14.68 5.33
N ILE A 269 2.15 -15.49 6.38
CA ILE A 269 0.95 -16.01 7.04
C ILE A 269 0.07 -14.86 7.53
N VAL A 270 0.64 -13.90 8.25
CA VAL A 270 -0.13 -12.80 8.83
C VAL A 270 -0.69 -11.87 7.74
N VAL A 271 0.10 -11.52 6.73
CA VAL A 271 -0.38 -10.71 5.58
C VAL A 271 -1.52 -11.44 4.86
N SER A 272 -1.39 -12.74 4.62
CA SER A 272 -2.43 -13.54 3.96
C SER A 272 -3.72 -13.57 4.79
N LEU A 273 -3.61 -13.76 6.11
CA LEU A 273 -4.76 -13.71 7.01
C LEU A 273 -5.41 -12.33 7.02
N LEU A 274 -4.62 -11.25 7.07
CA LEU A 274 -5.12 -9.87 7.04
C LEU A 274 -5.84 -9.54 5.73
N ASP A 275 -5.31 -9.95 4.58
CA ASP A 275 -5.95 -9.76 3.28
C ASP A 275 -7.27 -10.55 3.20
N MET A 276 -7.26 -11.82 3.60
CA MET A 276 -8.47 -12.65 3.64
C MET A 276 -9.58 -12.08 4.55
N LEU A 277 -9.19 -11.56 5.73
CA LEU A 277 -10.12 -10.91 6.66
C LEU A 277 -10.63 -9.58 6.10
N SER A 278 -9.75 -8.75 5.55
CA SER A 278 -10.09 -7.46 4.96
C SER A 278 -11.00 -7.61 3.74
N GLY A 279 -10.77 -8.63 2.91
CA GLY A 279 -11.62 -8.99 1.78
C GLY A 279 -13.04 -9.38 2.20
N ARG A 280 -13.17 -10.26 3.21
CA ARG A 280 -14.48 -10.65 3.77
C ARG A 280 -15.23 -9.48 4.39
N LEU A 281 -14.54 -8.64 5.17
CA LEU A 281 -15.14 -7.47 5.79
C LEU A 281 -15.59 -6.45 4.75
N ARG A 282 -14.79 -6.23 3.70
CA ARG A 282 -15.17 -5.36 2.58
C ARG A 282 -16.40 -5.84 1.83
N GLN A 283 -16.47 -7.15 1.51
CA GLN A 283 -17.67 -7.73 0.90
C GLN A 283 -18.90 -7.53 1.79
N TRP A 284 -18.78 -7.82 3.08
CA TRP A 284 -19.88 -7.63 4.03
C TRP A 284 -20.38 -6.18 4.10
N VAL A 285 -19.45 -5.21 4.08
CA VAL A 285 -19.77 -3.78 4.18
C VAL A 285 -20.33 -3.20 2.87
N VAL A 286 -19.79 -3.59 1.71
CA VAL A 286 -20.17 -3.03 0.41
C VAL A 286 -21.39 -3.73 -0.18
N GLU A 287 -21.44 -5.06 -0.11
CA GLU A 287 -22.54 -5.84 -0.69
C GLU A 287 -23.76 -5.88 0.22
N GLY A 288 -23.64 -5.39 1.46
CA GLY A 288 -24.72 -5.19 2.42
C GLY A 288 -25.75 -6.30 2.34
N LYS A 289 -25.45 -7.46 2.93
CA LYS A 289 -26.32 -8.65 2.83
C LYS A 289 -27.81 -8.27 2.87
N LYS A 290 -28.51 -8.64 1.80
CA LYS A 290 -29.96 -8.83 1.77
C LYS A 290 -30.42 -9.68 2.95
#